data_AF-A0A9X7Q3C7-F1
#
_entry.id   AF-A0A9X7Q3C7-F1
#
_cell.length_a   1.000
_cell.length_b   1.000
_cell.length_c   1.000
_cell.angle_alpha   90.00
_cell.angle_beta   90.00
_cell.angle_gamma   90.00
#
_symmetry.space_group_name_H-M   'P 1'
#
loop_
_entity.id
_entity.type
_entity.pdbx_description
1 polymer ?
#
loop_
_entity_poly.entity_id
_entity_poly.type
_entity_poly.pdbx_seq_one_letter_code
_entity_poly.pdbx_strand_id
1 'polypeptide(L)'
;MLLISIFIWLIVALYLLKKYSFKVEKLSLGGVNVLFNESGTLYRKSIKNHLDSKRAIFKLKKNVDAFDEVISSYYQTYQFIRDEMKLLNPKKDNELYNISNDMLMVLNKFLTKNQNNYKRWYKYISDKDEVIDVITNTPLKVHLTPINKIQKQYYNYSKICNDFKVVNDFFTSRVQQTFNVNTTKWDW
;
A
#
# COMPACT_ATOMS: atom_id res chain seq x y z
N MET A 1 15.25 -48.65 17.17
CA MET A 1 15.80 -47.69 16.18
C MET A 1 14.71 -46.94 15.40
N LEU A 2 13.68 -47.60 14.86
CA LEU A 2 12.62 -46.96 14.07
C LEU A 2 11.86 -45.83 14.81
N LEU A 3 11.45 -46.08 16.07
CA LEU A 3 10.78 -45.08 16.93
C LEU A 3 11.62 -43.83 17.17
N ILE A 4 12.94 -44.01 17.37
CA ILE A 4 13.88 -42.90 17.59
C ILE A 4 14.04 -42.08 16.30
N SER A 5 14.07 -42.73 15.13
CA SER A 5 14.14 -42.04 13.84
C SER A 5 12.90 -41.20 13.55
N ILE A 6 11.71 -41.71 13.90
CA ILE A 6 10.43 -40.99 13.75
C ILE A 6 10.40 -39.76 14.67
N PHE A 7 10.87 -39.92 15.90
CA PHE A 7 10.91 -38.82 16.87
C PHE A 7 11.87 -37.70 16.44
N ILE A 8 13.04 -38.06 15.91
CA ILE A 8 14.00 -37.09 15.35
C ILE A 8 13.40 -36.36 14.15
N TRP A 9 12.73 -37.08 13.24
CA TRP A 9 12.04 -36.48 12.10
C TRP A 9 10.94 -35.50 12.53
N LEU A 10 10.22 -35.82 13.61
CA LEU A 10 9.15 -34.98 14.15
C LEU A 10 9.71 -33.68 14.75
N ILE A 11 10.84 -33.75 15.46
CA ILE A 11 11.53 -32.56 15.99
C ILE A 11 12.09 -31.70 14.85
N VAL A 12 12.71 -32.30 13.83
CA VAL A 12 13.22 -31.58 12.65
C VAL A 12 12.08 -30.92 11.88
N ALA A 13 10.95 -31.61 11.69
CA ALA A 13 9.77 -31.05 11.05
C ALA A 13 9.20 -29.85 11.85
N LEU A 14 9.08 -29.97 13.18
CA LEU A 14 8.65 -28.86 14.05
C LEU A 14 9.62 -27.67 14.02
N TYR A 15 10.93 -27.94 13.95
CA TYR A 15 11.96 -26.91 13.84
C TYR A 15 11.91 -26.18 12.48
N LEU A 16 11.68 -26.91 11.39
CA LEU A 16 11.50 -26.33 10.06
C LEU A 16 10.20 -25.52 9.97
N LEU A 17 9.10 -26.00 10.55
CA LEU A 17 7.84 -25.24 10.63
C LEU A 17 8.00 -23.92 11.40
N LYS A 18 8.85 -23.86 12.42
CA LYS A 18 9.17 -22.62 13.15
C LYS A 18 9.99 -21.61 12.33
N LYS A 19 10.84 -22.08 11.41
CA LYS A 19 11.75 -21.25 10.61
C LYS A 19 11.09 -20.73 9.31
N TYR A 20 10.12 -21.46 8.79
CA TYR A 20 9.41 -21.12 7.56
C TYR A 20 7.95 -20.76 7.86
N SER A 21 7.62 -19.48 7.71
CA SER A 21 6.24 -19.00 7.68
C SER A 21 5.63 -19.40 6.33
N PHE A 22 5.11 -20.62 6.24
CA PHE A 22 4.35 -21.10 5.09
C PHE A 22 3.04 -20.33 5.02
N LYS A 23 2.88 -19.48 3.99
CA LYS A 23 1.56 -18.97 3.59
C LYS A 23 0.83 -20.11 2.89
N VAL A 24 0.12 -20.93 3.65
CA VAL A 24 -0.78 -21.93 3.07
C VAL A 24 -1.99 -21.18 2.53
N GLU A 25 -1.99 -20.89 1.23
CA GLU A 25 -3.21 -20.49 0.54
C GLU A 25 -4.17 -21.68 0.54
N LYS A 26 -5.19 -21.61 1.41
CA LYS A 26 -6.39 -22.45 1.51
C LYS A 26 -6.24 -23.88 0.94
N LEU A 27 -5.84 -24.81 1.80
CA LEU A 27 -6.18 -26.22 1.61
C LEU A 27 -7.47 -26.51 2.37
N SER A 28 -8.59 -26.59 1.63
CA SER A 28 -9.87 -27.03 2.17
C SER A 28 -9.98 -28.55 2.09
N LEU A 29 -9.66 -29.24 3.18
CA LEU A 29 -10.06 -30.63 3.40
C LEU A 29 -10.63 -30.74 4.82
N GLY A 30 -11.96 -30.75 4.94
CA GLY A 30 -12.63 -31.21 6.16
C GLY A 30 -13.00 -30.17 7.24
N GLY A 31 -13.02 -28.87 6.95
CA GLY A 31 -13.72 -27.90 7.83
C GLY A 31 -13.03 -27.53 9.15
N VAL A 32 -11.74 -27.81 9.33
CA VAL A 32 -10.96 -27.30 10.47
C VAL A 32 -10.02 -26.19 10.02
N ASN A 33 -10.36 -24.94 10.34
CA ASN A 33 -9.45 -23.80 10.22
C ASN A 33 -8.37 -23.90 11.30
N VAL A 34 -7.10 -24.08 10.94
CA VAL A 34 -5.99 -23.95 11.89
C VAL A 34 -5.24 -22.65 11.60
N LEU A 35 -5.82 -21.53 12.05
CA LEU A 35 -5.16 -20.22 12.12
C LEU A 35 -5.66 -19.49 13.37
N PHE A 36 -5.36 -19.99 14.58
CA PHE A 36 -6.05 -19.49 15.78
C PHE A 36 -5.22 -18.72 16.81
N ASN A 37 -3.88 -18.66 16.68
CA ASN A 37 -3.04 -17.91 17.64
C ASN A 37 -2.08 -16.87 17.02
N GLU A 38 -1.90 -16.80 15.70
CA GLU A 38 -0.92 -15.88 15.08
C GLU A 38 -1.51 -14.97 13.98
N SER A 39 -2.84 -14.81 13.92
CA SER A 39 -3.52 -13.96 12.91
C SER A 39 -2.93 -12.55 12.85
N GLY A 40 -2.77 -11.89 14.00
CA GLY A 40 -2.15 -10.56 14.09
C GLY A 40 -0.69 -10.53 13.62
N THR A 41 0.10 -11.56 13.91
CA THR A 41 1.51 -11.65 13.48
C THR A 41 1.61 -11.80 11.97
N LEU A 42 0.82 -12.70 11.38
CA LEU A 42 0.76 -12.91 9.94
C LEU A 42 0.32 -11.63 9.22
N TYR A 43 -0.72 -10.98 9.73
CA TYR A 43 -1.23 -9.71 9.21
C TYR A 43 -0.16 -8.62 9.25
N ARG A 44 0.49 -8.41 10.40
CA ARG A 44 1.56 -7.39 10.55
C ARG A 44 2.68 -7.61 9.53
N LYS A 45 3.12 -8.86 9.36
CA LYS A 45 4.18 -9.21 8.41
C LYS A 45 3.73 -8.92 6.97
N SER A 46 2.50 -9.28 6.61
CA SER A 46 1.95 -9.06 5.28
C SER A 46 1.84 -7.57 4.94
N ILE A 47 1.24 -6.78 5.83
CA ILE A 47 1.13 -5.32 5.69
C ILE A 47 2.51 -4.67 5.62
N LYS A 48 3.44 -5.04 6.52
CA LYS A 48 4.80 -4.52 6.49
C LYS A 48 5.46 -4.76 5.14
N ASN A 49 5.46 -6.00 4.65
CA ASN A 49 6.11 -6.36 3.39
C ASN A 49 5.54 -5.58 2.20
N HIS A 50 4.22 -5.43 2.14
CA HIS A 50 3.58 -4.62 1.11
C HIS A 50 4.00 -3.16 1.21
N LEU A 51 3.85 -2.54 2.39
CA LEU A 51 4.16 -1.12 2.61
C LEU A 51 5.65 -0.80 2.45
N ASP A 52 6.54 -1.74 2.76
CA ASP A 52 7.98 -1.62 2.55
C ASP A 52 8.36 -1.42 1.07
N SER A 53 7.44 -1.66 0.12
CA SER A 53 7.65 -1.36 -1.30
C SER A 53 7.00 -0.05 -1.77
N LYS A 54 6.22 0.62 -0.91
CA LYS A 54 5.31 1.71 -1.29
C LYS A 54 5.81 3.09 -0.85
N ARG A 55 7.00 3.50 -1.28
CA ARG A 55 7.62 4.79 -0.90
C ARG A 55 6.65 5.99 -0.90
N ALA A 56 5.90 6.17 -2.00
CA ALA A 56 5.06 7.34 -2.19
C ALA A 56 3.90 7.47 -1.19
N ILE A 57 3.48 6.39 -0.52
CA ILE A 57 2.45 6.46 0.54
C ILE A 57 2.98 7.12 1.82
N PHE A 58 4.29 7.08 2.04
CA PHE A 58 4.96 7.74 3.16
C PHE A 58 5.58 9.07 2.77
N LYS A 59 6.21 9.16 1.59
CA LYS A 59 7.00 10.32 1.18
C LYS A 59 6.84 10.59 -0.32
N LEU A 60 5.84 11.39 -0.69
CA LEU A 60 5.68 11.84 -2.07
C LEU A 60 6.77 12.87 -2.44
N LYS A 61 7.49 12.63 -3.53
CA LYS A 61 8.38 13.59 -4.19
C LYS A 61 7.70 14.14 -5.45
N LYS A 62 7.00 15.28 -5.30
CA LYS A 62 6.22 15.95 -6.36
C LYS A 62 7.00 16.29 -7.65
N ASN A 63 8.33 16.28 -7.59
CA ASN A 63 9.19 16.58 -8.73
C ASN A 63 9.54 15.36 -9.59
N VAL A 64 9.29 14.15 -9.10
CA VAL A 64 9.66 12.90 -9.80
C VAL A 64 8.51 11.89 -9.84
N ASP A 65 7.66 11.87 -8.81
CA ASP A 65 6.55 10.93 -8.76
C ASP A 65 5.43 11.35 -9.70
N ALA A 66 5.08 10.44 -10.61
CA ALA A 66 3.92 10.57 -11.47
C ALA A 66 2.64 10.35 -10.64
N PHE A 67 1.81 11.38 -10.51
CA PHE A 67 0.62 11.29 -9.65
C PHE A 67 -0.35 10.19 -10.09
N ASP A 68 -0.47 9.87 -11.39
CA ASP A 68 -1.34 8.78 -11.85
C ASP A 68 -0.92 7.41 -11.30
N GLU A 69 0.40 7.14 -11.31
CA GLU A 69 0.97 5.92 -10.74
C GLU A 69 0.82 5.88 -9.23
N VAL A 70 1.03 7.01 -8.54
CA VAL A 70 0.85 7.10 -7.08
C VAL A 70 -0.61 6.84 -6.70
N ILE A 71 -1.57 7.47 -7.39
CA ILE A 71 -3.00 7.24 -7.17
C ILE A 71 -3.36 5.78 -7.40
N SER A 72 -2.82 5.16 -8.45
CA SER A 72 -3.02 3.73 -8.73
C SER A 72 -2.44 2.84 -7.62
N SER A 73 -1.26 3.19 -7.13
CA SER A 73 -0.60 2.51 -6.01
C SER A 73 -1.38 2.66 -4.69
N TYR A 74 -2.03 3.80 -4.47
CA TYR A 74 -2.93 4.01 -3.32
C TYR A 74 -4.17 3.12 -3.41
N TYR A 75 -4.77 3.00 -4.59
CA TYR A 75 -5.91 2.10 -4.80
C TYR A 75 -5.52 0.62 -4.60
N GLN A 76 -4.39 0.19 -5.14
CA GLN A 76 -3.85 -1.15 -4.91
C GLN A 76 -3.60 -1.41 -3.42
N THR A 77 -3.06 -0.42 -2.71
CA THR A 77 -2.81 -0.54 -1.27
C THR A 77 -4.11 -0.62 -0.47
N TYR A 78 -5.14 0.15 -0.85
CA TYR A 78 -6.47 0.04 -0.26
C TYR A 78 -7.05 -1.37 -0.45
N GLN A 79 -6.98 -1.93 -1.66
CA GLN A 79 -7.47 -3.28 -1.94
C GLN A 79 -6.70 -4.32 -1.11
N PHE A 80 -5.37 -4.23 -1.11
CA PHE A 80 -4.52 -5.14 -0.35
C PHE A 80 -4.85 -5.14 1.14
N ILE A 81 -4.94 -3.97 1.78
CA ILE A 81 -5.28 -3.86 3.20
C ILE A 81 -6.66 -4.47 3.46
N ARG A 82 -7.65 -4.15 2.63
CA ARG A 82 -9.01 -4.68 2.75
C ARG A 82 -9.05 -6.20 2.67
N ASP A 83 -8.25 -6.79 1.80
CA ASP A 83 -8.18 -8.25 1.65
C ASP A 83 -7.45 -8.91 2.81
N GLU A 84 -6.32 -8.37 3.23
CA GLU A 84 -5.54 -8.91 4.35
C GLU A 84 -6.27 -8.77 5.68
N MET A 85 -7.11 -7.72 5.85
CA MET A 85 -7.92 -7.54 7.06
C MET A 85 -8.86 -8.72 7.35
N LYS A 86 -9.21 -9.52 6.34
CA LYS A 86 -10.02 -10.74 6.50
C LYS A 86 -9.32 -11.81 7.35
N LEU A 87 -8.00 -11.71 7.54
CA LEU A 87 -7.21 -12.59 8.39
C LEU A 87 -7.35 -12.25 9.88
N LEU A 88 -7.73 -11.02 10.21
CA LEU A 88 -7.81 -10.54 11.59
C LEU A 88 -9.07 -11.08 12.26
N ASN A 89 -8.93 -11.43 13.55
CA ASN A 89 -10.08 -11.68 14.40
C ASN A 89 -10.48 -10.38 15.11
N PRO A 90 -11.66 -9.78 14.86
CA PRO A 90 -12.02 -8.48 15.43
C PRO A 90 -12.01 -8.42 16.96
N LYS A 91 -12.22 -9.54 17.65
CA LYS A 91 -12.19 -9.60 19.13
C LYS A 91 -10.77 -9.71 19.67
N LYS A 92 -9.90 -10.46 19.01
CA LYS A 92 -8.51 -10.68 19.47
C LYS A 92 -7.54 -9.61 18.96
N ASP A 93 -7.69 -9.21 17.70
CA ASP A 93 -6.79 -8.32 16.97
C ASP A 93 -7.38 -6.90 16.81
N ASN A 94 -8.17 -6.44 17.79
CA ASN A 94 -8.96 -5.21 17.70
C ASN A 94 -8.12 -3.98 17.31
N GLU A 95 -6.93 -3.82 17.89
CA GLU A 95 -6.03 -2.69 17.56
C GLU A 95 -5.60 -2.69 16.09
N LEU A 96 -5.23 -3.87 15.57
CA LEU A 96 -4.87 -4.06 14.17
C LEU A 96 -6.07 -3.82 13.26
N TYR A 97 -7.25 -4.27 13.67
CA TYR A 97 -8.48 -4.03 12.91
C TYR A 97 -8.80 -2.52 12.82
N ASN A 98 -8.68 -1.79 13.94
CA ASN A 98 -8.96 -0.36 14.02
C ASN A 98 -7.99 0.47 13.20
N ILE A 99 -6.67 0.26 13.33
CA ILE A 99 -5.69 1.01 12.52
C ILE A 99 -5.87 0.72 11.03
N SER A 100 -6.29 -0.50 10.67
CA SER A 100 -6.50 -0.87 9.28
C SER A 100 -7.75 -0.22 8.70
N ASN A 101 -8.83 -0.09 9.49
CA ASN A 101 -9.97 0.74 9.12
C ASN A 101 -9.59 2.20 8.92
N ASP A 102 -8.76 2.77 9.80
CA ASP A 102 -8.26 4.14 9.66
C ASP A 102 -7.46 4.30 8.34
N MET A 103 -6.60 3.34 8.01
CA MET A 103 -5.86 3.31 6.75
C MET A 103 -6.80 3.28 5.54
N LEU A 104 -7.81 2.41 5.55
CA LEU A 104 -8.81 2.32 4.50
C LEU A 104 -9.60 3.63 4.36
N MET A 105 -9.99 4.26 5.47
CA MET A 105 -10.71 5.53 5.48
C MET A 105 -9.87 6.65 4.85
N VAL A 106 -8.60 6.79 5.27
CA VAL A 106 -7.69 7.82 4.75
C VAL A 106 -7.46 7.64 3.25
N LEU A 107 -7.20 6.41 2.81
CA LEU A 107 -7.03 6.10 1.38
C LEU A 107 -8.33 6.34 0.59
N ASN A 108 -9.47 5.88 1.10
CA ASN A 108 -10.75 6.04 0.43
C ASN A 108 -11.14 7.53 0.29
N LYS A 109 -10.90 8.34 1.32
CA LYS A 109 -11.14 9.80 1.28
C LYS A 109 -10.29 10.48 0.20
N PHE A 110 -9.02 10.11 0.10
CA PHE A 110 -8.14 10.60 -0.96
C PHE A 110 -8.64 10.19 -2.34
N LEU A 111 -8.90 8.90 -2.54
CA LEU A 111 -9.29 8.32 -3.83
C LEU A 111 -10.62 8.89 -4.32
N THR A 112 -11.64 8.92 -3.47
CA THR A 112 -12.97 9.48 -3.79
C THR A 112 -12.87 10.93 -4.27
N LYS A 113 -12.00 11.73 -3.66
CA LYS A 113 -11.86 13.14 -3.97
C LYS A 113 -11.04 13.41 -5.24
N ASN A 114 -10.02 12.59 -5.52
CA ASN A 114 -8.98 12.94 -6.49
C ASN A 114 -8.88 11.99 -7.69
N GLN A 115 -9.13 10.69 -7.51
CA GLN A 115 -8.78 9.65 -8.49
C GLN A 115 -9.40 9.89 -9.86
N ASN A 116 -10.73 9.98 -9.92
CA ASN A 116 -11.44 10.06 -11.21
C ASN A 116 -11.11 11.34 -11.98
N ASN A 117 -11.09 12.47 -11.30
CA ASN A 117 -10.82 13.77 -11.93
C ASN A 117 -9.39 13.84 -12.47
N TYR A 118 -8.41 13.41 -11.67
CA TYR A 118 -7.01 13.41 -12.11
C TYR A 118 -6.79 12.44 -13.26
N LYS A 119 -7.30 11.20 -13.16
CA LYS A 119 -7.13 10.19 -14.22
C LYS A 119 -7.76 10.58 -15.54
N ARG A 120 -8.98 11.15 -15.51
CA ARG A 120 -9.65 11.65 -16.72
C ARG A 120 -8.86 12.78 -17.37
N TRP A 121 -8.39 13.74 -16.58
CA TRP A 121 -7.57 14.84 -17.07
C TRP A 121 -6.24 14.33 -17.65
N TYR A 122 -5.53 13.47 -16.92
CA TYR A 122 -4.24 12.94 -17.33
C TYR A 122 -4.34 12.12 -18.62
N LYS A 123 -5.39 11.28 -18.74
CA LYS A 123 -5.69 10.56 -19.98
C LYS A 123 -5.95 11.51 -21.14
N TYR A 124 -6.79 12.52 -20.95
CA TYR A 124 -7.13 13.48 -22.00
C TYR A 124 -5.89 14.19 -22.57
N ILE A 125 -5.01 14.70 -21.70
CA ILE A 125 -3.81 15.40 -22.15
C ILE A 125 -2.79 14.45 -22.78
N SER A 126 -2.71 13.21 -22.29
CA SER A 126 -1.80 12.20 -22.83
C SER A 126 -2.23 11.74 -24.21
N ASP A 127 -3.54 11.50 -24.41
CA ASP A 127 -4.10 11.09 -25.70
C ASP A 127 -3.95 12.20 -26.76
N LYS A 128 -4.00 13.47 -26.35
CA LYS A 128 -3.79 14.64 -27.23
C LYS A 128 -2.34 15.06 -27.37
N ASP A 129 -1.47 14.49 -26.54
CA ASP A 129 -0.07 14.90 -26.39
C ASP A 129 0.09 16.42 -26.16
N GLU A 130 -0.84 17.05 -25.44
CA GLU A 130 -0.84 18.49 -25.26
C GLU A 130 -1.52 18.93 -23.95
N VAL A 131 -0.92 19.92 -23.28
CA VAL A 131 -1.51 20.64 -22.16
C VAL A 131 -1.14 22.12 -22.23
N ILE A 132 -2.06 23.01 -21.84
CA ILE A 132 -1.76 24.45 -21.76
C ILE A 132 -1.01 24.73 -20.46
N ASP A 133 0.13 25.42 -20.56
CA ASP A 133 0.84 25.97 -19.43
C ASP A 133 0.00 27.09 -18.79
N VAL A 134 -0.38 26.92 -17.53
CA VAL A 134 -1.22 27.89 -16.80
C VAL A 134 -0.55 29.24 -16.58
N ILE A 135 0.78 29.32 -16.69
CA ILE A 135 1.55 30.56 -16.50
C ILE A 135 1.71 31.31 -17.82
N THR A 136 2.16 30.62 -18.86
CA THR A 136 2.51 31.25 -20.14
C THR A 136 1.36 31.24 -21.15
N ASN A 137 0.30 30.47 -20.88
CA ASN A 137 -0.82 30.23 -21.79
C ASN A 137 -0.38 29.66 -23.16
N THR A 138 0.71 28.88 -23.17
CA THR A 138 1.25 28.22 -24.37
C THR A 138 1.09 26.70 -24.29
N PRO A 139 0.94 26.00 -25.42
CA PRO A 139 0.85 24.54 -25.43
C PRO A 139 2.20 23.88 -25.12
N LEU A 140 2.17 22.87 -24.26
CA LEU A 140 3.30 21.99 -23.95
C LEU A 140 3.02 20.58 -24.51
N LYS A 141 4.00 19.98 -25.19
CA LYS A 141 3.92 18.58 -25.63
C LYS A 141 4.16 17.64 -24.45
N VAL A 142 3.20 16.75 -24.17
CA VAL A 142 3.21 15.93 -22.95
C VAL A 142 4.38 14.96 -22.96
N HIS A 143 4.65 14.27 -24.07
CA HIS A 143 5.74 13.30 -24.15
C HIS A 143 7.15 13.91 -24.08
N LEU A 144 7.30 15.20 -24.44
CA LEU A 144 8.60 15.91 -24.40
C LEU A 144 8.81 16.71 -23.12
N THR A 145 7.79 16.80 -22.26
CA THR A 145 7.82 17.64 -21.08
C THR A 145 7.96 16.78 -19.82
N PRO A 146 8.88 17.12 -18.90
CA PRO A 146 9.00 16.44 -17.63
C PRO A 146 7.68 16.35 -16.85
N ILE A 147 7.41 15.20 -16.25
CA ILE A 147 6.13 14.90 -15.58
C ILE A 147 5.77 15.93 -14.50
N ASN A 148 6.75 16.46 -13.78
CA ASN A 148 6.54 17.48 -12.75
C ASN A 148 6.01 18.81 -13.32
N LYS A 149 6.40 19.17 -14.54
CA LYS A 149 5.87 20.34 -15.24
C LYS A 149 4.46 20.08 -15.75
N ILE A 150 4.20 18.88 -16.26
CA ILE A 150 2.87 18.47 -16.75
C ILE A 150 1.86 18.44 -15.61
N GLN A 151 2.13 17.73 -14.52
CA GLN A 151 1.17 17.56 -13.43
C GLN A 151 0.84 18.87 -12.70
N LYS A 152 1.74 19.87 -12.75
CA LYS A 152 1.46 21.23 -12.24
C LYS A 152 0.37 21.96 -13.02
N GLN A 153 0.10 21.57 -14.26
CA GLN A 153 -0.96 22.16 -15.08
C GLN A 153 -2.36 21.62 -14.73
N TYR A 154 -2.44 20.64 -13.83
CA TYR A 154 -3.73 20.17 -13.34
C TYR A 154 -4.45 21.29 -12.59
N TYR A 155 -5.69 21.59 -12.98
CA TYR A 155 -6.48 22.70 -12.43
C TYR A 155 -6.65 22.66 -10.90
N ASN A 156 -6.50 21.49 -10.28
CA ASN A 156 -6.56 21.30 -8.83
C ASN A 156 -5.22 20.84 -8.22
N TYR A 157 -4.08 21.17 -8.84
CA TYR A 157 -2.73 20.71 -8.44
C TYR A 157 -2.41 20.97 -6.97
N SER A 158 -2.67 22.18 -6.46
CA SER A 158 -2.40 22.52 -5.05
C SER A 158 -3.22 21.66 -4.08
N LYS A 159 -4.50 21.44 -4.42
CA LYS A 159 -5.43 20.65 -3.59
C LYS A 159 -5.04 19.18 -3.53
N ILE A 160 -4.72 18.56 -4.67
CA ILE A 160 -4.28 17.16 -4.69
C ILE A 160 -2.93 16.98 -3.99
N CYS A 161 -2.02 17.95 -4.10
CA CYS A 161 -0.76 17.95 -3.35
C CYS A 161 -0.99 17.97 -1.82
N ASN A 162 -1.95 18.77 -1.36
CA ASN A 162 -2.30 18.81 0.06
C ASN A 162 -2.95 17.49 0.50
N ASP A 163 -3.82 16.90 -0.32
CA ASP A 163 -4.45 15.63 -0.01
C ASP A 163 -3.42 14.48 0.05
N PHE A 164 -2.41 14.48 -0.82
CA PHE A 164 -1.28 13.55 -0.71
C PHE A 164 -0.54 13.70 0.61
N LYS A 165 -0.28 14.95 1.04
CA LYS A 165 0.37 15.24 2.31
C LYS A 165 -0.43 14.69 3.49
N VAL A 166 -1.76 14.82 3.49
CA VAL A 166 -2.62 14.24 4.54
C VAL A 166 -2.44 12.71 4.63
N VAL A 167 -2.37 12.01 3.49
CA VAL A 167 -2.10 10.56 3.48
C VAL A 167 -0.69 10.28 4.01
N ASN A 168 0.33 10.97 3.50
CA ASN A 168 1.73 10.79 3.93
C ASN A 168 1.92 11.04 5.43
N ASP A 169 1.31 12.10 5.97
CA ASP A 169 1.39 12.46 7.39
C ASP A 169 0.76 11.36 8.26
N PHE A 170 -0.41 10.83 7.89
CA PHE A 170 -1.06 9.72 8.61
C PHE A 170 -0.22 8.42 8.56
N PHE A 171 0.26 8.05 7.36
CA PHE A 171 1.05 6.83 7.20
C PHE A 171 2.39 6.90 7.94
N THR A 172 3.05 8.06 7.92
CA THR A 172 4.32 8.27 8.62
C THR A 172 4.13 8.32 10.14
N SER A 173 3.10 9.02 10.63
CA SER A 173 2.92 9.22 12.09
C SER A 173 2.34 7.99 12.81
N ARG A 174 1.42 7.24 12.19
CA ARG A 174 0.72 6.13 12.86
C ARG A 174 1.08 4.76 12.30
N VAL A 175 1.08 4.62 10.97
CA VAL A 175 1.23 3.31 10.31
C VAL A 175 2.68 2.82 10.39
N GLN A 176 3.65 3.71 10.15
CA GLN A 176 5.07 3.36 10.18
C GLN A 176 5.47 2.70 11.49
N GLN A 177 5.11 3.29 12.64
CA GLN A 177 5.41 2.75 13.96
C GLN A 177 4.66 1.44 14.21
N THR A 178 3.37 1.38 13.86
CA THR A 178 2.53 0.21 14.13
C THR A 178 3.01 -1.04 13.39
N PHE A 179 3.47 -0.89 12.14
CA PHE A 179 3.91 -2.01 11.30
C PHE A 179 5.43 -2.12 11.18
N ASN A 180 6.18 -1.24 11.84
CA ASN A 180 7.65 -1.18 11.78
C ASN A 180 8.18 -1.18 10.34
N VAL A 181 7.62 -0.28 9.51
CA VAL A 181 8.00 -0.08 8.10
C VAL A 181 9.29 0.73 8.05
N ASN A 182 10.27 0.28 7.25
CA ASN A 182 11.54 1.00 7.12
C ASN A 182 11.40 2.10 6.05
N THR A 183 11.14 3.33 6.49
CA THR A 183 11.03 4.50 5.60
C THR A 183 12.36 5.21 5.35
N THR A 184 13.37 5.03 6.20
CA THR A 184 14.68 5.72 6.10
C THR A 184 15.49 5.27 4.89
N LYS A 185 15.24 4.06 4.38
CA LYS A 185 15.82 3.56 3.11
C LYS A 185 15.49 4.42 1.87
N TRP A 186 14.59 5.39 2.00
CA TRP A 186 14.17 6.29 0.94
C TRP A 186 14.61 7.76 1.16
N ASP A 187 15.58 7.99 2.04
CA ASP A 187 16.11 9.32 2.36
C ASP A 187 17.21 9.83 1.42
N TRP A 188 17.51 9.10 0.36
CA TRP A 188 18.27 9.60 -0.79
C TRP A 188 17.46 10.61 -1.62
#